data_AF-A0A3D2FQ04-F1
#
_entry.id   AF-A0A3D2FQ04-F1
#
_cell.length_a   1.000
_cell.length_b   1.000
_cell.length_c   1.000
_cell.angle_alpha   90.00
_cell.angle_beta   90.00
_cell.angle_gamma   90.00
#
_symmetry.space_group_name_H-M   'P 1'
#
loop_
_entity.id
_entity.type
_entity.pdbx_description
1 polymer ?
#
loop_
_entity_poly.entity_id
_entity_poly.type
_entity_poly.pdbx_seq_one_letter_code
_entity_poly.pdbx_strand_id
1 'polypeptide(L)' 'NQSINNSLSRTIITSLTTFFVVLVLWLFGGEVIHNFAFAMIIGVIVGTYSSIYVASPIVVHLHETASK' A
#
# COMPACT_ATOMS: atom_id res chain seq x y z
N ASN A 1 4.34 16.89 -15.17
CA ASN A 1 4.01 16.14 -13.94
C ASN A 1 2.99 15.00 -14.12
N GLN A 2 2.66 14.57 -15.35
CA GLN A 2 1.62 13.55 -15.57
C GLN A 2 2.10 12.11 -15.27
N SER A 3 3.37 11.79 -15.56
CA SER A 3 3.93 10.44 -15.31
C SER A 3 4.06 10.09 -13.82
N ILE A 4 4.42 11.05 -12.97
CA ILE A 4 4.52 10.81 -11.52
C ILE A 4 3.12 10.56 -10.94
N ASN A 5 2.13 11.35 -11.36
CA ASN A 5 0.75 11.14 -10.93
C ASN A 5 0.16 9.81 -11.42
N ASN A 6 0.49 9.37 -12.64
CA ASN A 6 0.06 8.06 -13.16
C ASN A 6 0.71 6.87 -12.41
N SER A 7 1.99 6.97 -12.08
CA SER A 7 2.68 5.94 -11.29
C SER A 7 2.14 5.88 -9.87
N LEU A 8 1.89 7.05 -9.24
CA LEU A 8 1.34 7.14 -7.90
C LEU A 8 -0.10 6.61 -7.82
N SER A 9 -0.96 6.94 -8.80
CA SER A 9 -2.30 6.35 -8.90
C SER A 9 -2.26 4.84 -9.03
N ARG A 10 -1.30 4.29 -9.80
CA ARG A 10 -1.12 2.83 -9.90
C ARG A 10 -0.71 2.22 -8.55
N THR A 11 0.20 2.85 -7.82
CA THR A 11 0.63 2.37 -6.49
C THR A 11 -0.50 2.38 -5.47
N ILE A 12 -1.35 3.41 -5.49
CA ILE A 12 -2.54 3.52 -4.63
C ILE A 12 -3.55 2.43 -4.97
N ILE A 13 -3.81 2.19 -6.26
CA ILE A 13 -4.74 1.14 -6.70
C ILE A 13 -4.24 -0.25 -6.30
N THR A 14 -2.95 -0.55 -6.48
CA THR A 14 -2.40 -1.87 -6.13
C THR A 14 -2.39 -2.12 -4.64
N SER A 15 -2.12 -1.10 -3.81
CA SER A 15 -2.14 -1.22 -2.34
C SER A 15 -3.57 -1.38 -1.79
N LEU A 16 -4.54 -0.60 -2.28
CA LEU A 16 -5.96 -0.77 -1.92
C LEU A 16 -6.50 -2.16 -2.29
N THR A 17 -6.18 -2.64 -3.48
CA THR A 17 -6.62 -3.98 -3.92
C THR A 17 -5.97 -5.09 -3.11
N THR A 18 -4.69 -4.97 -2.71
CA THR A 18 -4.07 -5.96 -1.80
C THR A 18 -4.74 -5.97 -0.43
N PHE A 19 -5.09 -4.79 0.11
CA PHE A 19 -5.82 -4.70 1.37
C PHE A 19 -7.18 -5.41 1.32
N PHE A 20 -7.95 -5.20 0.25
CA PHE A 20 -9.23 -5.89 0.06
C PHE A 20 -9.07 -7.41 -0.06
N VAL A 21 -8.06 -7.88 -0.81
CA VAL A 21 -7.80 -9.33 -0.96
C VAL A 21 -7.48 -9.98 0.38
N VAL A 22 -6.61 -9.37 1.18
CA VAL A 22 -6.22 -9.91 2.48
C VAL A 22 -7.39 -9.87 3.48
N LEU A 23 -8.23 -8.84 3.42
CA LEU A 23 -9.45 -8.73 4.23
C LEU A 23 -10.47 -9.84 3.91
N VAL A 24 -10.67 -10.15 2.63
CA VAL A 24 -11.53 -11.26 2.20
C VAL A 24 -10.93 -12.61 2.62
N LEU A 25 -9.62 -12.79 2.47
CA LEU A 25 -8.92 -14.00 2.92
C LEU A 25 -9.00 -14.20 4.44
N TRP A 26 -9.05 -13.13 5.22
CA TRP A 26 -9.21 -13.25 6.66
C TRP A 26 -10.66 -13.57 7.06
N LEU A 27 -11.66 -12.98 6.41
CA LEU A 27 -13.08 -13.23 6.69
C LEU A 27 -13.57 -14.60 6.21
N PHE A 28 -13.12 -15.05 5.04
CA PHE A 28 -13.58 -16.30 4.40
C PHE A 28 -12.52 -17.42 4.39
N GLY A 29 -11.30 -17.15 4.88
CA GLY A 29 -10.25 -18.15 4.93
C GLY A 29 -10.45 -19.14 6.07
N GLY A 30 -10.33 -20.43 5.76
CA GLY A 30 -10.40 -21.51 6.74
C GLY A 30 -9.26 -21.47 7.78
N GLU A 31 -9.35 -22.36 8.77
CA GLU A 31 -8.49 -22.40 9.97
C GLU A 31 -6.98 -22.33 9.67
N VAL A 32 -6.52 -22.99 8.61
CA VAL A 32 -5.10 -23.03 8.21
C VAL A 32 -4.60 -21.67 7.70
N ILE A 33 -5.47 -20.93 7.00
CA ILE A 33 -5.12 -19.65 6.37
C ILE A 33 -5.33 -18.48 7.33
N HIS A 34 -6.05 -18.69 8.43
CA HIS A 34 -6.42 -17.62 9.36
C HIS A 34 -5.20 -16.97 10.03
N ASN A 35 -4.24 -17.78 10.50
CA ASN A 35 -2.99 -17.28 11.09
C ASN A 35 -2.09 -16.58 10.06
N PHE A 36 -2.04 -17.11 8.83
CA PHE A 36 -1.31 -16.50 7.73
C PHE A 36 -1.94 -15.16 7.29
N ALA A 37 -3.26 -15.13 7.18
CA ALA A 37 -4.03 -13.93 6.86
C ALA A 37 -3.86 -12.86 7.95
N PHE A 38 -3.80 -13.25 9.23
CA PHE A 38 -3.53 -12.33 10.31
C PHE A 38 -2.14 -11.68 10.19
N ALA A 39 -1.10 -12.47 9.90
CA ALA A 39 0.25 -11.95 9.63
C ALA A 39 0.27 -11.02 8.39
N MET A 40 -0.46 -11.38 7.34
CA MET A 40 -0.63 -10.57 6.13
C MET A 40 -1.37 -9.26 6.40
N ILE A 41 -2.40 -9.26 7.27
CA ILE A 41 -3.12 -8.03 7.67
C ILE A 41 -2.15 -7.06 8.32
N ILE A 42 -1.34 -7.52 9.29
CA ILE A 42 -0.35 -6.67 9.95
C ILE A 42 0.68 -6.14 8.93
N GLY A 43 1.18 -7.03 8.06
CA GLY A 43 2.13 -6.65 7.01
C GLY A 43 1.56 -5.61 6.03
N VAL A 44 0.30 -5.76 5.61
CA VAL A 44 -0.37 -4.79 4.73
C VAL A 44 -0.67 -3.49 5.45
N ILE A 45 -1.10 -3.50 6.71
CA ILE A 45 -1.34 -2.25 7.47
C ILE A 45 -0.04 -1.46 7.59
N VAL A 46 1.05 -2.09 8.03
CA VAL A 46 2.36 -1.43 8.17
C VAL A 46 2.91 -0.99 6.82
N GLY A 47 2.80 -1.83 5.78
CA GLY A 47 3.26 -1.53 4.43
C GLY A 47 2.46 -0.43 3.74
N THR A 48 1.15 -0.38 3.97
CA THR A 48 0.23 0.64 3.43
C THR A 48 0.48 1.98 4.13
N TYR A 49 0.61 1.98 5.46
CA TYR A 49 0.93 3.21 6.20
C TYR A 49 2.30 3.75 5.79
N SER A 50 3.33 2.90 5.70
CA SER A 50 4.65 3.30 5.22
C SER A 50 4.61 3.84 3.79
N SER A 51 3.96 3.14 2.86
CA SER A 51 3.96 3.58 1.45
C SER A 51 3.11 4.84 1.22
N ILE A 52 1.97 5.00 1.90
CA ILE A 52 1.10 6.17 1.70
C ILE A 52 1.62 7.38 2.48
N TYR A 53 2.03 7.22 3.73
CA TYR A 53 2.44 8.34 4.59
C TYR A 53 3.92 8.67 4.52
N VAL A 54 4.80 7.73 4.15
CA VAL A 54 6.25 7.99 4.05
C VAL A 54 6.66 8.23 2.60
N ALA A 55 6.19 7.40 1.65
CA ALA A 55 6.59 7.59 0.25
C ALA A 55 5.93 8.81 -0.43
N SER A 56 4.69 9.15 -0.08
CA SER A 56 4.00 10.32 -0.66
C SER A 56 4.69 11.66 -0.35
N PRO A 57 5.01 12.03 0.91
CA PRO A 57 5.74 13.26 1.19
C PRO A 57 7.20 13.22 0.73
N ILE A 58 7.86 12.05 0.73
CA ILE A 58 9.23 11.92 0.22
C ILE A 58 9.29 12.24 -1.28
N VAL A 59 8.34 11.74 -2.07
CA VAL A 59 8.29 12.01 -3.52
C VAL A 59 8.00 13.50 -3.79
N VAL A 60 7.13 14.12 -3.01
CA VAL A 60 6.87 15.57 -3.09
C VAL A 60 8.13 16.37 -2.74
N HIS A 61 8.83 16.01 -1.67
CA HIS A 61 10.03 16.71 -1.22
C HIS A 61 11.23 16.53 -2.16
N LEU A 62 11.37 15.34 -2.75
CA LEU A 62 12.39 15.05 -3.77
C LEU A 62 12.15 15.85 -5.05
N HIS A 63 10.89 15.98 -5.49
CA HIS A 63 10.52 16.80 -6.64
C HIS A 63 10.74 18.30 -6.38
N GLU A 64 10.46 18.78 -5.17
CA GLU A 64 10.70 20.17 -4.77
C GLU A 64 12.19 20.52 -4.70
N THR A 65 13.04 19.56 -4.34
CA THR A 65 14.50 19.74 -4.32
C THR A 65 15.11 19.68 -5.73
N ALA A 66 14.56 18.85 -6.63
CA ALA A 66 15.03 18.72 -8.01
C ALA A 66 14.62 19.89 -8.93
N SER A 67 13.69 20.76 -8.49
CA SER A 67 13.26 21.96 -9.22
C SER A 67 14.00 23.24 -8.80
N LYS A 68 14.98 23.14 -7.88
CA LYS A 68 15.94 24.19 -7.55
C LYS A 68 17.28 23.89 -8.23
#